data_AF-A0A8E0ILC7-F1
#
_entry.id   AF-A0A8E0ILC7-F1
#
_cell.length_a   1.000
_cell.length_b   1.000
_cell.length_c   1.000
_cell.angle_alpha   90.00
_cell.angle_beta   90.00
_cell.angle_gamma   90.00
#
_symmetry.space_group_name_H-M   'P 1'
#
loop_
_entity.id
_entity.type
_entity.pdbx_description
1 polymer ?
#
loop_
_entity_poly.entity_id
_entity_poly.type
_entity_poly.pdbx_seq_one_letter_code
_entity_poly.pdbx_strand_id
1 'polypeptide(L)'
;YAVFIPVFFVSVGLNMRFDTFGRDLGFIAILTLLALVTKWVGCGVGDRLAGASWLQSNVVGAGMVSRGEMALIVAQIGFEAKLMDAEYYSAVIVVIVLTTLIAPIILKDALRREQEPV
;
A
#
# COMPACT_ATOMS: atom_id res chain seq x y z
N TYR A 1 -22.65 10.97 2.18
CA TYR A 1 -21.27 10.42 2.25
C TYR A 1 -20.92 9.51 1.08
N ALA A 2 -21.81 8.63 0.62
CA ALA A 2 -21.52 7.67 -0.47
C ALA A 2 -21.10 8.28 -1.82
N VAL A 3 -21.38 9.57 -2.08
CA VAL A 3 -21.00 10.25 -3.34
C VAL A 3 -19.59 10.85 -3.29
N PHE A 4 -19.15 11.33 -2.12
CA PHE A 4 -17.88 12.06 -2.01
C PHE A 4 -16.66 11.14 -2.09
N ILE A 5 -16.79 9.90 -1.59
CA ILE A 5 -15.70 8.93 -1.61
C ILE A 5 -15.35 8.55 -3.07
N PRO A 6 -16.28 8.09 -3.93
CA PRO A 6 -15.97 7.82 -5.33
C PRO A 6 -15.43 9.04 -6.08
N VAL A 7 -15.99 10.24 -5.83
CA VAL A 7 -15.52 11.48 -6.46
C VAL A 7 -14.07 11.80 -6.08
N PHE A 8 -13.67 11.59 -4.82
CA PHE A 8 -12.29 11.75 -4.37
C PHE A 8 -11.34 10.80 -5.12
N PHE A 9 -11.67 9.50 -5.18
CA PHE A 9 -10.82 8.52 -5.87
C PHE A 9 -10.73 8.80 -7.38
N VAL A 10 -11.83 9.22 -8.01
CA VAL A 10 -11.83 9.61 -9.43
C VAL A 10 -10.98 10.88 -9.65
N SER A 11 -11.08 11.88 -8.77
CA SER A 11 -10.29 13.11 -8.86
C SER A 11 -8.79 12.82 -8.77
N VAL A 12 -8.38 12.01 -7.79
CA VAL A 12 -6.98 11.57 -7.65
C VAL A 12 -6.50 10.82 -8.89
N GLY A 13 -7.33 9.92 -9.44
CA GLY A 13 -7.02 9.19 -10.67
C GLY A 13 -6.89 10.08 -11.91
N LEU A 14 -7.74 11.11 -12.06
CA LEU A 14 -7.70 12.05 -13.18
C LEU A 14 -6.46 12.96 -13.18
N ASN A 15 -5.88 13.23 -12.00
CA ASN A 15 -4.65 14.01 -11.87
C ASN A 15 -3.39 13.21 -12.22
N MET A 16 -3.52 11.90 -12.39
CA MET A 16 -2.41 11.01 -12.68
C MET A 16 -1.96 11.13 -14.15
N ARG A 17 -0.66 11.27 -14.38
CA ARG A 17 -0.08 11.38 -15.73
C ARG A 17 0.70 10.11 -16.07
N PHE A 18 0.36 9.48 -17.19
CA PHE A 18 0.95 8.20 -17.65
C PHE A 18 2.08 8.38 -18.67
N ASP A 19 2.47 9.61 -18.97
CA ASP A 19 3.46 9.96 -19.99
C ASP A 19 4.86 9.42 -19.69
N THR A 20 5.23 9.31 -18.40
CA THR A 20 6.56 8.82 -17.98
C THR A 20 6.55 7.38 -17.45
N PHE A 21 5.38 6.72 -17.45
CA PHE A 21 5.16 5.46 -16.72
C PHE A 21 6.16 4.36 -17.06
N GLY A 22 6.52 4.22 -18.34
CA GLY A 22 7.44 3.19 -18.82
C GLY A 22 8.90 3.39 -18.37
N ARG A 23 9.31 4.63 -18.10
CA ARG A 23 10.68 4.96 -17.63
C ARG A 23 10.82 4.74 -16.13
N ASP A 24 9.72 4.91 -15.38
CA ASP A 24 9.74 4.90 -13.91
C ASP A 24 9.31 3.56 -13.31
N LEU A 25 9.03 2.56 -14.15
CA LEU A 25 8.64 1.20 -13.71
C LEU A 25 9.61 0.62 -12.68
N GLY A 26 10.92 0.83 -12.86
CA GLY A 26 11.92 0.35 -11.91
C GLY A 26 11.79 1.00 -10.53
N PHE A 27 11.56 2.31 -10.51
CA PHE A 27 11.34 3.07 -9.28
C PHE A 27 10.05 2.65 -8.57
N ILE A 28 8.95 2.52 -9.32
CA ILE A 28 7.65 2.05 -8.81
C ILE A 28 7.79 0.63 -8.24
N ALA A 29 8.49 -0.27 -8.93
CA ALA A 29 8.69 -1.65 -8.48
C ALA A 29 9.49 -1.69 -7.17
N ILE A 30 10.59 -0.93 -7.07
CA ILE A 30 11.40 -0.85 -5.86
C ILE A 30 10.60 -0.27 -4.70
N LEU A 31 9.88 0.84 -4.93
CA LEU A 31 9.04 1.45 -3.88
C LEU A 31 7.91 0.55 -3.43
N THR A 32 7.28 -0.18 -4.36
CA THR A 32 6.27 -1.19 -4.04
C THR A 32 6.86 -2.29 -3.17
N LEU A 33 8.00 -2.86 -3.58
CA LEU A 33 8.66 -3.91 -2.81
C LEU A 33 9.02 -3.41 -1.41
N LEU A 34 9.60 -2.22 -1.31
CA LEU A 34 9.97 -1.61 -0.04
C LEU A 34 8.74 -1.34 0.83
N ALA A 35 7.64 -0.87 0.24
CA ALA A 35 6.37 -0.68 0.94
C ALA A 35 5.81 -1.98 1.52
N LEU A 36 5.84 -3.07 0.74
CA LEU A 36 5.41 -4.38 1.18
C LEU A 36 6.29 -4.90 2.32
N VAL A 37 7.61 -4.92 2.11
CA VAL A 37 8.57 -5.48 3.08
C VAL A 37 8.55 -4.70 4.39
N THR A 38 8.61 -3.37 4.34
CA THR A 38 8.66 -2.55 5.56
C THR A 38 7.41 -2.70 6.42
N LYS A 39 6.22 -2.75 5.81
CA LYS A 39 4.96 -2.92 6.55
C LYS A 39 4.76 -4.36 7.01
N TRP A 40 4.96 -5.32 6.13
CA TRP A 40 4.78 -6.73 6.45
C TRP A 40 5.76 -7.18 7.54
N VAL A 41 7.05 -6.96 7.34
CA VAL A 41 8.09 -7.36 8.31
C VAL A 41 8.05 -6.47 9.54
N GLY A 42 7.86 -5.16 9.39
CA GLY A 42 7.84 -4.24 10.54
C GLY A 42 6.71 -4.56 11.53
N CYS A 43 5.48 -4.74 11.03
CA CYS A 43 4.35 -5.09 11.88
C CYS A 43 4.43 -6.55 12.37
N GLY A 44 4.90 -7.48 11.53
CA GLY A 44 5.06 -8.88 11.95
C GLY A 44 6.11 -9.07 13.04
N VAL A 45 7.26 -8.39 12.93
CA VAL A 45 8.29 -8.42 14.00
C VAL A 45 7.78 -7.70 15.26
N GLY A 46 7.08 -6.57 15.11
CA GLY A 46 6.47 -5.87 16.24
C GLY A 46 5.49 -6.73 17.03
N ASP A 47 4.63 -7.47 16.32
CA ASP A 47 3.67 -8.41 16.92
C ASP A 47 4.37 -9.62 17.56
N ARG A 48 5.45 -10.11 16.92
CA ARG A 48 6.27 -11.19 17.48
C ARG A 48 6.94 -10.80 18.80
N LEU A 49 7.45 -9.56 18.89
CA LEU A 49 8.02 -9.00 20.11
C LEU A 49 6.96 -8.79 21.21
N ALA A 50 5.69 -8.62 20.83
CA ALA A 50 4.56 -8.57 21.75
C ALA A 50 4.11 -9.97 22.25
N GLY A 51 4.75 -11.05 21.79
CA GLY A 51 4.53 -12.42 22.27
C GLY A 51 3.66 -13.30 21.36
N ALA A 52 3.24 -12.80 20.19
CA ALA A 52 2.45 -13.58 19.25
C ALA A 52 3.25 -14.72 18.58
N SER A 53 2.54 -15.73 18.07
CA SER A 53 3.15 -16.83 17.31
C SER A 53 3.57 -16.38 15.90
N TRP A 54 4.47 -17.12 15.25
CA TRP A 54 4.92 -16.79 13.89
C TRP A 54 3.78 -16.76 12.86
N LEU A 55 2.75 -17.60 13.04
CA LEU A 55 1.57 -17.64 12.17
C LEU A 55 0.71 -16.38 12.37
N GLN A 56 0.43 -16.01 13.63
CA GLN A 56 -0.31 -14.81 13.98
C GLN A 56 0.38 -13.54 13.50
N SER A 57 1.69 -13.44 13.75
CA SER A 57 2.48 -12.29 13.32
C SER A 57 2.53 -12.13 11.80
N ASN A 58 2.47 -13.24 11.05
CA ASN A 58 2.37 -13.18 9.60
C ASN A 58 1.02 -12.62 9.15
N VAL A 59 -0.08 -12.99 9.82
CA VAL A 59 -1.43 -12.46 9.54
C VAL A 59 -1.52 -10.98 9.87
N VAL A 60 -0.99 -10.55 11.02
CA VAL A 60 -0.92 -9.14 11.40
C VAL A 60 -0.09 -8.34 10.40
N GLY A 61 1.10 -8.83 10.06
CA GLY A 61 1.97 -8.21 9.07
C GLY A 61 1.29 -8.05 7.70
N ALA A 62 0.66 -9.11 7.20
CA ALA A 62 -0.07 -9.11 5.94
C ALA A 62 -1.27 -8.14 5.94
N GLY A 63 -2.01 -8.06 7.06
CA GLY A 63 -3.16 -7.18 7.20
C GLY A 63 -2.79 -5.69 7.15
N MET A 64 -1.59 -5.34 7.61
CA MET A 64 -1.12 -3.95 7.71
C MET A 64 -0.46 -3.42 6.42
N VAL A 65 -0.37 -4.24 5.36
CA VAL A 65 0.21 -3.85 4.07
C VAL A 65 -0.70 -2.89 3.29
N SER A 66 -2.01 -3.04 3.41
CA SER A 66 -2.98 -2.25 2.66
C SER A 66 -2.83 -0.75 2.97
N ARG A 67 -2.80 0.07 1.92
CA ARG A 67 -2.75 1.53 2.04
C ARG A 67 -4.11 2.11 1.65
N GLY A 68 -4.78 2.70 2.64
CA GLY A 68 -6.11 3.27 2.45
C GLY A 68 -6.10 4.70 1.92
N GLU A 69 -7.27 5.33 2.05
CA GLU A 69 -7.54 6.72 1.67
C GLU A 69 -6.53 7.73 2.22
N MET A 70 -6.05 7.52 3.46
CA MET A 70 -5.12 8.45 4.11
C MET A 70 -3.80 8.61 3.33
N ALA A 71 -3.31 7.56 2.67
CA ALA A 71 -2.11 7.66 1.86
C ALA A 71 -2.32 8.53 0.61
N LEU A 72 -3.50 8.41 -0.02
CA LEU A 72 -3.89 9.22 -1.18
C LEU A 72 -4.08 10.69 -0.80
N ILE A 73 -4.70 10.94 0.35
CA ILE A 73 -4.91 12.31 0.86
C ILE A 73 -3.56 12.99 1.12
N VAL A 74 -2.62 12.30 1.78
CA VAL A 74 -1.29 12.85 2.05
C VAL A 74 -0.52 13.11 0.75
N ALA A 75 -0.60 12.21 -0.23
CA ALA A 75 0.01 12.43 -1.54
C ALA A 75 -0.60 13.65 -2.26
N GLN A 76 -1.93 13.80 -2.21
CA GLN A 76 -2.63 14.96 -2.78
C GLN A 76 -2.20 16.27 -2.13
N ILE A 77 -2.17 16.32 -0.79
CA ILE A 77 -1.74 17.52 -0.05
C ILE A 77 -0.28 17.86 -0.38
N GLY A 78 0.60 16.84 -0.46
CA GLY A 78 2.00 17.04 -0.83
C GLY A 78 2.18 17.60 -2.24
N PHE A 79 1.37 17.11 -3.20
CA PHE A 79 1.37 17.62 -4.56
C PHE A 79 0.85 19.06 -4.65
N GLU A 80 -0.28 19.37 -3.98
CA GLU A 80 -0.85 20.72 -3.94
C GLU A 80 0.08 21.73 -3.24
N ALA A 81 0.81 21.28 -2.22
CA ALA A 81 1.84 22.07 -1.54
C ALA A 81 3.12 22.27 -2.38
N LYS A 82 3.18 21.73 -3.60
CA LYS A 82 4.36 21.74 -4.50
C LYS A 82 5.60 21.07 -3.87
N LEU A 83 5.38 20.10 -2.99
CA LEU A 83 6.45 19.29 -2.38
C LEU A 83 6.77 18.05 -3.23
N MET A 84 5.92 17.72 -4.20
CA MET A 84 6.09 16.58 -5.10
C MET A 84 5.84 17.01 -6.54
N ASP A 85 6.73 16.60 -7.46
CA ASP A 85 6.48 16.72 -8.88
C ASP A 85 5.40 15.73 -9.34
N ALA A 86 4.77 16.02 -10.48
CA ALA A 86 3.67 15.21 -11.04
C ALA A 86 4.08 13.75 -11.31
N GLU A 87 5.35 13.51 -11.62
CA GLU A 87 5.94 12.18 -11.83
C GLU A 87 5.92 11.37 -10.52
N TYR A 88 6.44 11.93 -9.43
CA TYR A 88 6.44 11.28 -8.11
C TYR A 88 5.03 11.09 -7.55
N TYR A 89 4.15 12.07 -7.77
CA TYR A 89 2.74 11.94 -7.39
C TYR A 89 2.14 10.71 -8.07
N SER A 90 2.25 10.61 -9.39
CA SER A 90 1.69 9.49 -10.16
C SER A 90 2.29 8.15 -9.73
N ALA A 91 3.60 8.09 -9.52
CA ALA A 91 4.29 6.88 -9.04
C ALA A 91 3.79 6.44 -7.65
N VAL A 92 3.61 7.36 -6.71
CA VAL A 92 3.14 7.03 -5.35
C VAL A 92 1.70 6.52 -5.36
N ILE A 93 0.81 7.12 -6.16
CA ILE A 93 -0.57 6.63 -6.32
C ILE A 93 -0.58 5.18 -6.82
N VAL A 94 0.28 4.84 -7.78
CA VAL A 94 0.41 3.47 -8.30
C VAL A 94 0.85 2.51 -7.22
N VAL A 95 1.87 2.88 -6.46
CA VAL A 95 2.36 2.06 -5.34
C VAL A 95 1.23 1.82 -4.34
N ILE A 96 0.43 2.84 -4.00
CA ILE A 96 -0.72 2.70 -3.10
C ILE A 96 -1.72 1.71 -3.68
N VAL A 97 -2.15 1.87 -4.93
CA VAL A 97 -3.10 0.96 -5.58
C VAL A 97 -2.57 -0.47 -5.63
N LEU A 98 -1.31 -0.67 -6.06
CA LEU A 98 -0.68 -1.99 -6.15
C LEU A 98 -0.61 -2.67 -4.79
N THR A 99 -0.11 -1.98 -3.76
CA THR A 99 -0.03 -2.55 -2.39
C THR A 99 -1.40 -2.95 -1.86
N THR A 100 -2.44 -2.16 -2.14
CA THR A 100 -3.82 -2.45 -1.73
C THR A 100 -4.42 -3.63 -2.48
N LEU A 101 -4.11 -3.82 -3.76
CA LEU A 101 -4.54 -4.99 -4.54
C LEU A 101 -3.78 -6.27 -4.11
N ILE A 102 -2.52 -6.15 -3.71
CA ILE A 102 -1.68 -7.26 -3.26
C ILE A 102 -2.06 -7.71 -1.83
N ALA A 103 -2.42 -6.78 -0.94
CA ALA A 103 -2.77 -7.06 0.45
C ALA A 103 -3.77 -8.21 0.67
N PRO A 104 -4.94 -8.29 -0.01
CA PRO A 104 -5.87 -9.40 0.20
C PRO A 104 -5.31 -10.76 -0.23
N ILE A 105 -4.40 -10.80 -1.21
CA ILE A 105 -3.76 -12.04 -1.67
C ILE A 105 -2.82 -12.56 -0.58
N ILE A 106 -1.97 -11.68 -0.03
CA ILE A 106 -1.05 -12.03 1.06
C ILE A 106 -1.83 -12.42 2.31
N LEU A 107 -2.84 -11.64 2.67
CA LEU A 107 -3.64 -11.88 3.87
C LEU A 107 -4.42 -13.19 3.78
N LYS A 108 -4.99 -13.53 2.62
CA LYS A 108 -5.68 -14.80 2.41
C LYS A 108 -4.75 -15.99 2.57
N ASP A 109 -3.53 -15.92 2.04
CA ASP A 109 -2.53 -16.99 2.22
C ASP A 109 -2.10 -17.11 3.70
N ALA A 110 -1.86 -15.98 4.36
CA ALA A 110 -1.47 -15.95 5.77
C ALA A 110 -2.57 -16.55 6.68
N LEU A 111 -3.83 -16.17 6.47
CA LEU A 111 -4.97 -16.70 7.22
C LEU A 111 -5.16 -18.20 6.99
N ARG A 112 -4.97 -18.68 5.75
CA ARG A 112 -5.07 -20.11 5.45
C ARG A 112 -4.02 -20.91 6.22
N ARG A 113 -2.78 -20.43 6.29
CA ARG A 113 -1.69 -21.09 7.03
C ARG A 113 -1.90 -21.08 8.54
N GLU A 114 -2.54 -20.05 9.09
CA GLU A 114 -2.89 -20.02 10.52
C GLU A 114 -4.02 -21.00 10.86
N GLN A 115 -4.94 -21.25 9.92
CA GLN A 115 -6.04 -22.19 10.09
C GLN A 115 -5.66 -23.66 9.85
N GLU A 116 -4.59 -23.95 9.11
CA GLU A 116 -4.08 -25.30 8.93
C GLU A 116 -3.42 -25.76 10.25
N PRO A 117 -4.03 -26.71 11.00
CA PRO A 117 -3.45 -27.18 12.25
C PRO A 117 -2.19 -27.99 11.93
N VAL A 118 -1.08 -27.60 12.56
CA VAL A 118 0.17 -28.40 12.58
C VAL A 118 -0.01 -29.56 13.55
#